data_AF-A0A956CWY6-F1
#
_entry.id   AF-A0A956CWY6-F1
#
_cell.length_a   1.000
_cell.length_b   1.000
_cell.length_c   1.000
_cell.angle_alpha   90.00
_cell.angle_beta   90.00
_cell.angle_gamma   90.00
#
_symmetry.space_group_name_H-M   'P 1'
#
loop_
_entity.id
_entity.type
_entity.pdbx_description
1 polymer ?
#
loop_
_entity_poly.entity_id
_entity_poly.type
_entity_poly.pdbx_seq_one_letter_code
_entity_poly.pdbx_strand_id
1 'polypeptide(L)'
;GVFDKMVGDCVIGLFGPPFYEDSPKALCEAALEAALEIQRITKGLVDDPEVGLDTPLDVAVGLHFCPVSVGFFGPNDDFTAFSSGMNNTARLQGIATGGEILAMQRFVDELGQPECFGDAREAEVKNVAEPLVFRPLRGGAAPR
;
A
#
# COMPACT_ATOMS: atom_id res chain seq x y z
N GLY A 1 4.40 2.29 -11.10
CA GLY A 1 4.01 0.96 -10.62
C GLY A 1 3.21 0.21 -11.67
N VAL A 2 2.93 -1.06 -11.42
CA VAL A 2 2.11 -1.95 -12.26
C VAL A 2 0.87 -2.37 -11.50
N PHE A 3 -0.28 -2.36 -12.16
CA PHE A 3 -1.51 -2.95 -11.64
C PHE A 3 -1.38 -4.47 -11.67
N ASP A 4 -1.47 -5.12 -10.51
CA ASP A 4 -1.43 -6.58 -10.38
C ASP A 4 -2.84 -7.16 -10.59
N LYS A 5 -3.76 -6.84 -9.68
CA LYS A 5 -5.15 -7.31 -9.75
C LYS A 5 -6.08 -6.53 -8.84
N MET A 6 -7.38 -6.84 -8.97
CA MET A 6 -8.40 -6.48 -7.99
C MET A 6 -8.91 -7.72 -7.26
N VAL A 7 -9.18 -7.59 -5.96
CA VAL A 7 -9.81 -8.61 -5.13
C VAL A 7 -10.98 -7.96 -4.38
N GLY A 8 -12.20 -8.12 -4.91
CA GLY A 8 -13.34 -7.35 -4.43
C GLY A 8 -13.17 -5.87 -4.75
N ASP A 9 -13.17 -5.03 -3.72
CA ASP A 9 -12.90 -3.59 -3.74
C ASP A 9 -11.42 -3.24 -3.54
N CYS A 10 -10.58 -4.24 -3.22
CA CYS A 10 -9.16 -4.05 -2.99
C CYS A 10 -8.38 -4.01 -4.32
N VAL A 11 -7.56 -2.97 -4.53
CA VAL A 11 -6.62 -2.86 -5.65
C VAL A 11 -5.22 -3.21 -5.18
N ILE A 12 -4.50 -4.04 -5.93
CA ILE A 12 -3.11 -4.42 -5.66
C ILE A 12 -2.21 -3.79 -6.72
N GLY A 13 -1.24 -3.00 -6.27
CA GLY A 13 -0.21 -2.39 -7.10
C GLY A 13 1.19 -2.85 -6.70
N LEU A 14 2.05 -3.07 -7.70
CA LEU A 14 3.45 -3.44 -7.51
C LEU A 14 4.37 -2.30 -7.96
N PHE A 15 5.43 -2.05 -7.21
CA PHE A 15 6.47 -1.07 -7.53
C PHE A 15 7.81 -1.81 -7.54
N GLY A 16 8.53 -1.71 -8.65
CA GLY A 16 9.62 -2.61 -9.00
C GLY A 16 9.13 -3.54 -10.10
N PRO A 17 8.71 -4.78 -9.83
CA PRO A 17 8.41 -5.76 -10.87
C PRO A 17 7.44 -5.28 -11.98
N PRO A 18 7.69 -5.62 -13.25
CA PRO A 18 8.86 -6.35 -13.78
C PRO A 18 10.11 -5.45 -14.00
N PHE A 19 10.07 -4.19 -13.56
CA PHE A 19 11.11 -3.18 -13.77
C PHE A 19 12.03 -3.07 -12.54
N TYR A 20 13.29 -3.46 -12.68
CA TYR A 20 14.23 -3.52 -11.54
C TYR A 20 15.31 -2.43 -11.62
N GLU A 21 15.05 -1.36 -12.34
CA GLU A 21 16.03 -0.30 -12.66
C GLU A 21 16.14 0.74 -11.54
N ASP A 22 15.04 0.95 -10.81
CA ASP A 22 14.97 1.95 -9.75
C ASP A 22 15.54 1.44 -8.42
N SER A 23 16.09 2.37 -7.64
CA SER A 23 16.56 2.08 -6.29
C SER A 23 15.39 1.73 -5.35
N PRO A 24 15.60 0.95 -4.26
CA PRO A 24 14.58 0.68 -3.24
C PRO A 24 13.86 1.94 -2.74
N LYS A 25 14.61 3.02 -2.50
CA LYS A 25 14.08 4.32 -2.08
C LYS A 25 13.11 4.90 -3.11
N ALA A 26 13.52 4.97 -4.38
CA ALA A 26 12.69 5.48 -5.46
C ALA A 26 11.40 4.65 -5.66
N LEU A 27 11.49 3.33 -5.49
CA LEU A 27 10.31 2.45 -5.52
C LEU A 27 9.34 2.75 -4.36
N CYS A 28 9.87 2.99 -3.15
CA CYS A 28 9.05 3.38 -2.00
C CYS A 28 8.45 4.78 -2.17
N GLU A 29 9.19 5.74 -2.75
CA GLU A 29 8.68 7.08 -3.07
C GLU A 29 7.52 7.00 -4.05
N ALA A 30 7.67 6.27 -5.16
CA ALA A 30 6.60 6.10 -6.15
C ALA A 30 5.37 5.38 -5.57
N ALA A 31 5.56 4.41 -4.69
CA ALA A 31 4.46 3.71 -4.01
C ALA A 31 3.70 4.63 -3.04
N LEU A 32 4.42 5.46 -2.28
CA LEU A 32 3.84 6.43 -1.36
C LEU A 32 3.10 7.54 -2.12
N GLU A 33 3.68 8.05 -3.21
CA GLU A 33 3.05 9.05 -4.07
C GLU A 33 1.73 8.51 -4.65
N ALA A 34 1.73 7.28 -5.17
CA ALA A 34 0.52 6.65 -5.68
C ALA A 34 -0.56 6.50 -4.58
N ALA A 35 -0.18 6.12 -3.36
CA ALA A 35 -1.11 6.01 -2.24
C ALA A 35 -1.74 7.38 -1.86
N LEU A 36 -0.93 8.43 -1.82
CA LEU A 36 -1.39 9.80 -1.58
C LEU A 36 -2.32 10.30 -2.69
N GLU A 37 -1.97 10.03 -3.94
CA GLU A 37 -2.77 10.42 -5.09
C GLU A 37 -4.11 9.69 -5.14
N ILE A 38 -4.14 8.40 -4.81
CA ILE A 38 -5.38 7.62 -4.66
C ILE A 38 -6.27 8.26 -3.58
N GLN A 39 -5.73 8.57 -2.40
CA GLN A 39 -6.50 9.25 -1.36
C GLN A 39 -7.03 10.61 -1.81
N ARG A 40 -6.22 11.38 -2.53
CA ARG A 40 -6.60 12.70 -3.05
C ARG A 40 -7.74 12.60 -4.05
N ILE A 41 -7.65 11.65 -5.00
CA ILE A 41 -8.70 11.39 -6.00
C ILE A 41 -9.97 10.90 -5.31
N THR A 42 -9.87 9.96 -4.37
CA THR A 42 -11.03 9.46 -3.62
C THR A 42 -11.76 10.58 -2.88
N LYS A 43 -11.04 11.47 -2.19
CA LYS A 43 -11.65 12.65 -1.55
C LYS A 43 -12.32 13.58 -2.55
N GLY A 44 -11.65 13.83 -3.69
CA GLY A 44 -12.21 14.65 -4.77
C GLY A 44 -13.53 14.08 -5.31
N LEU A 45 -13.65 12.75 -5.45
CA LEU A 45 -14.88 12.10 -5.89
C LEU A 45 -16.01 12.19 -4.86
N VAL A 46 -15.68 12.20 -3.56
CA VAL A 46 -16.65 12.37 -2.46
C VAL A 46 -17.20 13.79 -2.42
N ASP A 47 -16.34 14.77 -2.66
CA ASP A 47 -16.72 16.18 -2.63
C ASP A 47 -17.39 16.64 -3.95
N ASP A 48 -17.38 15.80 -5.00
CA ASP A 48 -17.96 16.11 -6.30
C ASP A 48 -19.49 15.89 -6.31
N PRO A 49 -20.29 16.97 -6.40
CA PRO A 49 -21.75 16.86 -6.43
C PRO A 49 -22.30 16.17 -7.68
N GLU A 50 -21.53 16.07 -8.78
CA GLU A 50 -21.95 15.38 -9.99
C GLU A 50 -21.85 13.85 -9.86
N VAL A 51 -20.95 13.36 -8.98
CA VAL A 51 -20.78 11.91 -8.74
C VAL A 51 -21.95 11.36 -7.92
N GLY A 52 -22.50 12.15 -6.99
CA GLY A 52 -23.70 11.80 -6.24
C GLY A 52 -23.55 10.53 -5.40
N LEU A 53 -22.50 10.44 -4.57
CA LEU A 53 -22.30 9.29 -3.68
C LEU A 53 -23.29 9.31 -2.51
N ASP A 54 -24.16 8.29 -2.44
CA ASP A 54 -25.12 8.11 -1.34
C ASP A 54 -24.45 7.69 -0.01
N THR A 55 -23.22 7.19 -0.07
CA THR A 55 -22.46 6.71 1.08
C THR A 55 -21.07 7.33 1.12
N PRO A 56 -20.54 7.66 2.32
CA PRO A 56 -19.15 8.09 2.46
C PRO A 56 -18.19 7.04 1.89
N LEU A 57 -17.38 7.43 0.92
CA LEU A 57 -16.32 6.61 0.34
C LEU A 57 -14.98 7.03 0.96
N ASP A 58 -14.17 6.05 1.35
CA ASP A 58 -12.80 6.30 1.79
C ASP A 58 -11.91 5.12 1.39
N VAL A 59 -10.61 5.32 1.47
CA VAL A 59 -9.60 4.33 1.09
C VAL A 59 -8.57 4.16 2.19
N ALA A 60 -8.37 2.92 2.60
CA ALA A 60 -7.34 2.50 3.54
C ALA A 60 -6.21 1.83 2.76
N VAL A 61 -4.96 2.25 3.00
CA VAL A 61 -3.79 1.79 2.23
C VAL A 61 -2.77 1.10 3.12
N GLY A 62 -2.25 -0.05 2.67
CA GLY A 62 -1.10 -0.73 3.27
C GLY A 62 0.10 -0.70 2.34
N LEU A 63 1.26 -0.28 2.84
CA LEU A 63 2.52 -0.20 2.10
C LEU A 63 3.58 -1.13 2.72
N HIS A 64 4.30 -1.85 1.88
CA HIS A 64 5.32 -2.79 2.34
C HIS A 64 6.40 -2.98 1.27
N PHE A 65 7.66 -2.80 1.66
CA PHE A 65 8.80 -3.18 0.85
C PHE A 65 9.27 -4.59 1.24
N CYS A 66 9.09 -5.57 0.37
CA CYS A 66 9.43 -6.96 0.66
C CYS A 66 9.80 -7.76 -0.60
N PRO A 67 10.55 -8.87 -0.44
CA PRO A 67 10.79 -9.79 -1.55
C PRO A 67 9.49 -10.43 -2.05
N VAL A 68 9.35 -10.51 -3.37
CA VAL A 68 8.22 -11.16 -4.05
C VAL A 68 8.72 -12.03 -5.20
N SER A 69 8.07 -13.17 -5.41
CA SER A 69 8.25 -13.98 -6.61
C SER A 69 7.24 -13.52 -7.66
N VAL A 70 7.69 -13.08 -8.83
CA VAL A 70 6.84 -12.51 -9.87
C VAL A 70 6.97 -13.30 -11.17
N GLY A 71 5.87 -13.49 -11.88
CA GLY A 71 5.83 -14.25 -13.13
C GLY A 71 4.42 -14.36 -13.68
N PHE A 72 4.28 -15.16 -14.73
CA PHE A 72 3.00 -15.54 -15.32
C PHE A 72 2.52 -16.85 -14.68
N PHE A 73 1.28 -16.87 -14.22
CA PHE A 73 0.73 -18.01 -13.49
C PHE A 73 -0.68 -18.38 -13.94
N GLY A 74 -0.99 -19.67 -13.78
CA GLY A 74 -2.32 -20.20 -14.09
C GLY A 74 -2.56 -20.43 -15.58
N PRO A 75 -3.75 -20.91 -15.95
CA PRO A 75 -4.08 -21.26 -17.34
C PRO A 75 -4.24 -20.04 -18.27
N ASN A 76 -4.37 -18.84 -17.70
CA ASN A 76 -4.55 -17.59 -18.44
C ASN A 76 -3.26 -16.77 -18.56
N ASP A 77 -2.13 -17.27 -18.02
CA ASP A 77 -0.87 -16.54 -17.93
C ASP A 77 -1.06 -15.15 -17.30
N ASP A 78 -1.68 -15.09 -16.11
CA ASP A 78 -1.85 -13.83 -15.39
C ASP A 78 -0.51 -13.42 -14.77
N PHE A 79 -0.05 -12.20 -15.05
CA PHE A 79 1.13 -11.64 -14.40
C PHE A 79 0.79 -11.29 -12.95
N THR A 80 1.45 -11.93 -11.99
CA THR A 80 1.21 -11.69 -10.57
C THR A 80 2.46 -11.89 -9.72
N ALA A 81 2.44 -11.31 -8.53
CA ALA A 81 3.39 -11.59 -7.47
C ALA A 81 2.85 -12.62 -6.46
N PHE A 82 3.75 -13.36 -5.80
CA PHE A 82 3.48 -14.21 -4.64
C PHE A 82 4.54 -13.99 -3.56
N SER A 83 4.10 -13.68 -2.35
CA SER A 83 4.93 -13.76 -1.15
C SER A 83 4.10 -13.78 0.14
N SER A 84 4.71 -14.21 1.25
CA SER A 84 4.17 -13.94 2.58
C SER A 84 4.05 -12.44 2.86
N GLY A 85 4.94 -11.63 2.28
CA GLY A 85 4.91 -10.17 2.36
C GLY A 85 3.63 -9.56 1.81
N MET A 86 3.08 -10.08 0.69
CA MET A 86 1.79 -9.63 0.15
C MET A 86 0.63 -9.92 1.09
N ASN A 87 0.62 -11.11 1.69
CA ASN A 87 -0.38 -11.47 2.70
C ASN A 87 -0.28 -10.51 3.89
N ASN A 88 0.94 -10.22 4.37
CA ASN A 88 1.16 -9.26 5.46
C ASN A 88 0.66 -7.86 5.08
N THR A 89 0.91 -7.39 3.85
CA THR A 89 0.41 -6.10 3.36
C THR A 89 -1.11 -6.06 3.32
N ALA A 90 -1.76 -7.14 2.87
CA ALA A 90 -3.22 -7.23 2.87
C ALA A 90 -3.79 -7.24 4.30
N ARG A 91 -3.12 -7.90 5.25
CA ARG A 91 -3.49 -7.85 6.68
C ARG A 91 -3.30 -6.46 7.27
N LEU A 92 -2.21 -5.78 6.92
CA LEU A 92 -1.93 -4.41 7.33
C LEU A 92 -3.01 -3.45 6.81
N GLN A 93 -3.37 -3.56 5.53
CA GLN A 93 -4.45 -2.78 4.94
C GLN A 93 -5.79 -3.07 5.64
N GLY A 94 -6.07 -4.34 5.98
CA GLY A 94 -7.31 -4.73 6.66
C GLY A 94 -7.45 -4.22 8.12
N ILE A 95 -6.38 -3.74 8.75
CA ILE A 95 -6.45 -3.08 10.08
C ILE A 95 -6.42 -1.55 10.00
N ALA A 96 -6.15 -0.98 8.82
CA ALA A 96 -6.19 0.45 8.59
C ALA A 96 -7.64 0.94 8.54
N THR A 97 -7.88 2.14 9.07
CA THR A 97 -9.19 2.80 8.95
C THR A 97 -9.26 3.64 7.67
N GLY A 98 -10.46 4.05 7.26
CA GLY A 98 -10.66 4.92 6.10
C GLY A 98 -9.78 6.18 6.20
N GLY A 99 -9.06 6.48 5.12
CA GLY A 99 -8.18 7.64 5.04
C GLY A 99 -6.81 7.42 5.71
N GLU A 100 -6.52 6.24 6.26
CA GLU A 100 -5.19 5.90 6.78
C GLU A 100 -4.30 5.25 5.71
N ILE A 101 -3.01 5.62 5.76
CA ILE A 101 -1.93 4.92 5.08
C ILE A 101 -1.04 4.34 6.16
N LEU A 102 -0.93 3.01 6.20
CA LEU A 102 -0.02 2.29 7.08
C LEU A 102 1.15 1.73 6.28
N ALA A 103 2.36 1.90 6.79
CA ALA A 103 3.57 1.36 6.18
C ALA A 103 4.29 0.39 7.13
N MET A 104 4.65 -0.80 6.65
CA MET A 104 5.53 -1.72 7.38
C MET A 104 6.87 -1.05 7.70
N GLN A 105 7.49 -1.40 8.84
CA GLN A 105 8.75 -0.78 9.28
C GLN A 105 9.83 -0.79 8.18
N ARG A 106 9.97 -1.90 7.45
CA ARG A 106 10.93 -2.01 6.34
C ARG A 106 10.68 -1.00 5.21
N PHE A 107 9.42 -0.67 4.92
CA PHE A 107 9.10 0.36 3.93
C PHE A 107 9.57 1.75 4.41
N VAL A 108 9.36 2.04 5.69
CA VAL A 108 9.82 3.30 6.31
C VAL A 108 11.34 3.42 6.28
N ASP A 109 12.03 2.32 6.58
CA ASP A 109 13.50 2.26 6.58
C ASP A 109 14.08 2.53 5.17
N GLU A 110 13.51 1.91 4.14
CA GLU A 110 13.98 2.03 2.75
C GLU A 110 13.60 3.38 2.12
N LEU A 111 12.46 3.96 2.50
CA LEU A 111 12.10 5.33 2.11
C LEU A 111 13.10 6.34 2.69
N GLY A 112 13.62 6.08 3.89
CA GLY A 112 14.59 6.94 4.56
C GLY A 112 14.01 8.28 5.03
N GLN A 113 12.68 8.38 5.18
CA GLN A 113 11.95 9.56 5.68
C GLN A 113 11.07 9.20 6.89
N PRO A 114 11.63 8.70 8.01
CA PRO A 114 10.85 8.26 9.17
C PRO A 114 10.02 9.38 9.81
N GLU A 115 10.41 10.64 9.63
CA GLU A 115 9.70 11.84 10.11
C GLU A 115 8.30 12.03 9.50
N CYS A 116 8.05 11.45 8.33
CA CYS A 116 6.72 11.44 7.69
C CYS A 116 5.75 10.48 8.40
N PHE A 117 6.23 9.61 9.29
CA PHE A 117 5.43 8.59 9.96
C PHE A 117 5.28 8.85 11.47
N GLY A 118 4.16 8.40 12.02
CA GLY A 118 3.90 8.40 13.46
C GLY A 118 4.71 7.34 14.21
N ASP A 119 4.35 7.12 15.47
CA ASP A 119 5.00 6.12 16.31
C ASP A 119 4.78 4.70 15.77
N ALA A 120 5.75 3.83 16.02
CA ALA A 120 5.65 2.42 15.66
C ALA A 120 4.53 1.75 16.46
N ARG A 121 3.76 0.91 15.74
CA ARG A 121 2.66 0.11 16.25
C ARG A 121 2.91 -1.34 15.88
N GLU A 122 2.33 -2.24 16.69
CA GLU A 122 2.37 -3.67 16.45
C GLU A 122 0.96 -4.23 16.35
N ALA A 123 0.76 -5.22 15.47
CA ALA A 123 -0.50 -5.95 15.38
C ALA A 123 -0.27 -7.44 15.17
N GLU A 124 -0.91 -8.25 16.01
CA GLU A 124 -1.03 -9.69 15.77
C GLU A 124 -2.14 -9.95 14.75
N VAL A 125 -1.79 -10.66 13.68
CA VAL A 125 -2.72 -10.96 12.59
C VAL A 125 -2.72 -12.46 12.29
N LYS A 126 -3.86 -12.96 11.81
CA LYS A 126 -4.02 -14.40 11.52
C LYS A 126 -2.99 -14.88 10.51
N ASN A 127 -2.39 -16.03 10.80
CA ASN A 127 -1.43 -16.75 9.94
C ASN A 127 -0.11 -16.01 9.66
N VAL A 128 0.33 -15.14 10.57
CA VAL A 128 1.65 -14.51 10.55
C VAL A 128 2.37 -14.86 11.85
N ALA A 129 3.61 -15.34 11.76
CA ALA A 129 4.35 -15.87 12.91
C ALA A 129 4.85 -14.77 13.85
N GLU A 130 5.20 -13.60 13.30
CA GLU A 130 5.67 -12.44 14.04
C GLU A 130 4.64 -11.30 13.92
N PRO A 131 4.43 -10.50 14.97
CA PRO A 131 3.59 -9.31 14.88
C PRO A 131 4.02 -8.39 13.74
N LEU A 132 3.05 -7.80 13.05
CA LEU A 132 3.36 -6.77 12.06
C LEU A 132 3.83 -5.52 12.79
N VAL A 133 5.03 -5.05 12.47
CA VAL A 133 5.54 -3.75 12.94
C VAL A 133 5.35 -2.72 11.83
N PHE A 134 4.56 -1.69 12.10
CA PHE A 134 4.17 -0.69 11.11
C PHE A 134 4.06 0.71 11.72
N ARG A 135 3.98 1.72 10.85
CA ARG A 135 3.79 3.11 11.25
C ARG A 135 2.69 3.76 10.40
N PRO A 136 1.81 4.57 10.99
CA PRO A 136 0.87 5.38 10.23
C PRO A 136 1.58 6.57 9.58
N LEU A 137 1.20 6.93 8.36
CA LEU A 137 1.63 8.20 7.76
C LEU A 137 1.03 9.38 8.54
N ARG A 138 1.81 10.42 8.82
CA ARG A 138 1.32 11.64 9.48
C ARG A 138 0.47 12.45 8.51
N GLY A 139 -0.71 12.89 8.96
CA GLY A 139 -1.56 13.80 8.19
C GLY A 139 -0.79 15.08 7.83
N GLY A 140 -0.70 15.40 6.53
CA GLY A 140 -0.02 16.59 6.00
C GLY A 140 1.47 16.43 5.66
N ALA A 141 2.05 15.24 5.87
CA ALA A 141 3.41 14.94 5.42
C ALA A 141 3.40 14.47 3.95
N ALA A 142 3.51 15.41 3.01
CA ALA A 142 3.97 15.05 1.68
C ALA A 142 5.48 14.76 1.77
N PRO A 143 5.98 13.62 1.23
CA PRO A 143 7.41 13.38 1.16
C PRO A 143 8.08 14.52 0.38
N ARG A 144 9.26 14.96 0.84
CA ARG A 144 10.07 15.99 0.17
C ARG A 144 10.86 15.44 -0.98
#